data_AF-A0A9D0HH60-F1
#
_entry.id   AF-A0A9D0HH60-F1
#
_cell.length_a   1.000
_cell.length_b   1.000
_cell.length_c   1.000
_cell.angle_alpha   90.00
_cell.angle_beta   90.00
_cell.angle_gamma   90.00
#
_symmetry.space_group_name_H-M   'P 1'
#
loop_
_entity.id
_entity.type
_entity.pdbx_description
1 polymer ?
#
loop_
_entity_poly.entity_id
_entity_poly.type
_entity_poly.pdbx_seq_one_letter_code
_entity_poly.pdbx_strand_id
1 'polypeptide(L)'
;MTGSSRISTELHSPPPPELVVWDDEHLRVVREHACFRALSWRCVVAVAPEWGRLVEHLTAGRWRDTSRLPRVVELMHRDGHRLVILPFSGRVVLQVSYAVAALQRPACATRLAEELATTLAGLTPPPPDGR
;
A
#
# COMPACT_ATOMS: atom_id res chain seq x y z
N MET A 1 -17.76 4.31 -56.79
CA MET A 1 -16.92 5.11 -55.87
C MET A 1 -17.53 5.02 -54.48
N THR A 2 -17.05 4.08 -53.66
CA THR A 2 -17.60 3.80 -52.33
C THR A 2 -16.61 4.32 -51.29
N GLY A 3 -16.95 5.43 -50.64
CA GLY A 3 -16.19 6.02 -49.55
C GLY A 3 -16.29 5.13 -48.31
N SER A 4 -15.14 4.58 -47.90
CA SER A 4 -15.01 3.77 -46.70
C SER A 4 -14.69 4.69 -45.52
N SER A 5 -15.72 5.08 -44.76
CA SER A 5 -15.54 5.82 -43.51
C SER A 5 -14.97 4.89 -42.45
N ARG A 6 -13.69 5.06 -42.12
CA ARG A 6 -13.07 4.45 -40.94
C ARG A 6 -13.60 5.15 -39.71
N ILE A 7 -14.38 4.43 -38.90
CA ILE A 7 -14.70 4.82 -37.53
C ILE A 7 -13.39 4.66 -36.74
N SER A 8 -12.68 5.76 -36.52
CA SER A 8 -11.61 5.82 -35.53
C SER A 8 -12.26 5.76 -34.15
N THR A 9 -12.34 4.56 -33.58
CA THR A 9 -12.61 4.39 -32.16
C THR A 9 -11.37 4.89 -31.42
N GLU A 10 -11.33 6.19 -31.14
CA GLU A 10 -10.35 6.75 -30.21
C GLU A 10 -10.54 6.03 -28.87
N LEU A 11 -9.65 5.06 -28.62
CA LEU A 11 -9.42 4.45 -27.31
C LEU A 11 -9.07 5.59 -26.36
N HIS A 12 -10.12 6.20 -25.79
CA HIS A 12 -10.00 7.11 -24.67
C HIS A 12 -9.42 6.27 -23.53
N SER A 13 -8.10 6.31 -23.42
CA SER A 13 -7.43 5.81 -22.23
C SER A 13 -8.06 6.56 -21.07
N PRO A 14 -8.61 5.86 -20.06
CA PRO A 14 -9.13 6.55 -18.90
C PRO A 14 -8.01 7.44 -18.35
N PRO A 15 -8.32 8.67 -17.88
CA PRO A 15 -7.32 9.53 -17.29
C PRO A 15 -6.54 8.72 -16.24
N PRO A 16 -5.21 8.90 -16.14
CA PRO A 16 -4.43 8.20 -15.14
C PRO A 16 -5.11 8.43 -13.78
N PRO A 17 -5.51 7.36 -13.06
CA PRO A 17 -6.21 7.51 -11.82
C PRO A 17 -5.35 8.36 -10.88
N GLU A 18 -5.98 9.35 -10.26
CA GLU A 18 -5.29 10.30 -9.39
C GLU A 18 -4.38 9.57 -8.40
N LEU A 19 -3.16 10.09 -8.29
CA LEU A 19 -2.21 9.72 -7.26
C LEU A 19 -2.87 10.05 -5.91
N VAL A 20 -3.41 9.03 -5.24
CA VAL A 20 -3.75 9.16 -3.81
C VAL A 20 -2.43 9.27 -3.08
N VAL A 21 -1.99 10.50 -2.85
CA VAL A 21 -0.90 10.85 -1.93
C VAL A 21 -1.56 11.16 -0.61
N TRP A 22 -1.56 10.18 0.29
CA TRP A 22 -1.72 10.48 1.70
C TRP A 22 -0.31 10.69 2.24
N ASP A 23 -0.07 11.90 2.77
CA ASP A 23 1.21 12.34 3.30
C ASP A 23 0.99 12.72 4.76
N ASP A 24 1.70 12.04 5.65
CA ASP A 24 1.77 12.32 7.07
C ASP A 24 3.24 12.20 7.50
N GLU A 25 3.59 12.68 8.69
CA GLU A 25 4.96 12.73 9.21
C GLU A 25 5.67 11.37 9.20
N HIS A 26 4.90 10.27 9.17
CA HIS A 26 5.42 8.90 9.25
C HIS A 26 5.31 8.08 7.96
N LEU A 27 4.38 8.38 7.05
CA LEU A 27 4.05 7.48 5.95
C LEU A 27 3.47 8.22 4.74
N ARG A 28 4.09 7.99 3.58
CA ARG A 28 3.56 8.43 2.29
C ARG A 28 2.99 7.27 1.50
N VAL A 29 1.71 7.31 1.16
CA VAL A 29 1.05 6.26 0.35
C VAL A 29 0.98 6.71 -1.11
N VAL A 30 1.31 5.81 -2.04
CA VAL A 30 1.28 6.04 -3.49
C VAL A 30 0.71 4.80 -4.16
N ARG A 31 -0.39 4.96 -4.89
CA ARG A 31 -0.93 3.85 -5.71
C ARG A 31 0.11 3.40 -6.74
N GLU A 32 0.39 2.10 -6.81
CA GLU A 32 1.31 1.53 -7.79
C GLU A 32 0.54 0.94 -8.97
N HIS A 33 0.92 1.35 -10.19
CA HIS A 33 0.39 0.78 -11.41
C HIS A 33 1.07 -0.57 -11.70
N ALA A 34 0.68 -1.61 -10.98
CA ALA A 34 0.94 -2.97 -11.41
C ALA A 34 -0.01 -3.33 -12.56
N CYS A 35 0.51 -3.91 -13.62
CA CYS A 35 -0.18 -4.38 -14.83
C CYS A 35 -1.36 -5.34 -14.57
N PHE A 36 -1.52 -5.83 -13.34
CA PHE A 36 -2.72 -6.51 -12.84
C PHE A 36 -3.58 -5.56 -12.01
N ARG A 37 -4.60 -4.96 -12.63
CA ARG A 37 -5.82 -4.39 -12.01
C ARG A 37 -5.61 -3.71 -10.64
N ALA A 38 -4.66 -2.77 -10.54
CA ALA A 38 -4.57 -1.77 -9.49
C ALA A 38 -4.93 -2.24 -8.06
N LEU A 39 -4.30 -3.33 -7.61
CA LEU A 39 -4.43 -3.83 -6.25
C LEU A 39 -3.32 -3.37 -5.31
N SER A 40 -2.29 -2.76 -5.86
CA SER A 40 -1.07 -2.45 -5.11
C SER A 40 -0.99 -0.95 -4.80
N TRP A 41 -0.68 -0.66 -3.55
CA TRP A 41 -0.32 0.65 -3.05
C TRP A 41 1.06 0.54 -2.41
N ARG A 42 1.99 1.36 -2.87
CA ARG A 42 3.30 1.50 -2.27
C ARG A 42 3.22 2.54 -1.17
N CYS A 43 3.58 2.16 0.03
CA CYS A 43 3.77 3.05 1.16
C CYS A 43 5.28 3.25 1.37
N VAL A 44 5.72 4.48 1.48
CA VAL A 44 7.09 4.86 1.80
C VAL A 44 7.08 5.36 3.24
N VAL A 45 7.78 4.67 4.13
CA VAL A 45 7.85 5.07 5.53
C VAL A 45 8.93 6.15 5.66
N ALA A 46 8.60 7.27 6.30
CA ALA A 46 9.48 8.44 6.39
C ALA A 46 10.71 8.18 7.28
N VAL A 47 10.54 7.42 8.36
CA VAL A 47 11.59 7.03 9.31
C VAL A 47 11.66 5.51 9.32
N ALA A 48 12.86 4.93 9.24
CA ALA A 48 13.01 3.48 9.37
C ALA A 48 12.58 3.05 10.80
N PRO A 49 11.42 2.39 10.98
CA PRO A 49 11.01 1.92 12.29
C PRO A 49 11.90 0.75 12.71
N GLU A 50 11.83 0.39 13.99
CA GLU A 50 12.24 -0.94 14.43
C GLU A 50 11.31 -1.97 13.77
N TRP A 51 11.69 -2.47 12.59
CA TRP A 51 10.85 -3.35 11.76
C TRP A 51 10.36 -4.59 12.52
N GLY A 52 11.17 -5.13 13.43
CA GLY A 52 10.78 -6.23 14.30
C GLY A 52 9.56 -5.88 15.15
N ARG A 53 9.58 -4.72 15.83
CA ARG A 53 8.45 -4.25 16.65
C ARG A 53 7.20 -3.94 15.83
N LEU A 54 7.37 -3.41 14.62
CA LEU A 54 6.25 -3.20 13.70
C LEU A 54 5.58 -4.52 13.36
N VAL A 55 6.37 -5.53 13.01
CA VAL A 55 5.86 -6.88 12.68
C VAL A 55 5.19 -7.51 13.90
N GLU A 56 5.79 -7.42 15.08
CA GLU A 56 5.19 -7.90 16.33
C GLU A 56 3.84 -7.23 16.62
N HIS A 57 3.73 -5.90 16.48
CA HIS A 57 2.47 -5.20 16.69
C HIS A 57 1.39 -5.60 15.67
N LEU A 58 1.74 -5.65 14.38
CA LEU A 58 0.80 -6.05 13.33
C LEU A 58 0.31 -7.49 13.54
N THR A 59 1.21 -8.39 13.94
CA THR A 59 0.91 -9.82 14.17
C THR A 59 0.18 -10.11 15.48
N ALA A 60 0.34 -9.26 16.50
CA ALA A 60 -0.55 -9.26 17.67
C ALA A 60 -1.98 -8.83 17.32
N GLY A 61 -2.16 -8.13 16.19
CA GLY A 61 -3.44 -7.69 15.66
C GLY A 61 -4.06 -8.68 14.67
N ARG A 62 -4.44 -8.17 13.49
CA ARG A 62 -5.20 -8.91 12.46
C ARG A 62 -4.33 -9.49 11.35
N TRP A 63 -3.02 -9.38 11.48
CA TRP A 63 -2.07 -9.81 10.49
C TRP A 63 -1.39 -11.11 10.91
N ARG A 64 -1.03 -11.92 9.93
CA ARG A 64 -0.28 -13.16 10.13
C ARG A 64 1.01 -13.08 9.33
N ASP A 65 2.13 -13.43 9.96
CA ASP A 65 3.39 -13.59 9.24
C ASP A 65 3.36 -14.82 8.33
N THR A 66 3.68 -14.61 7.06
CA THR A 66 3.72 -15.59 5.98
C THR A 66 5.05 -15.55 5.22
N SER A 67 6.05 -14.89 5.77
CA SER A 67 7.36 -14.65 5.16
C SER A 67 8.04 -15.96 4.75
N ARG A 68 8.61 -15.98 3.55
CA ARG A 68 9.39 -17.11 3.01
C ARG A 68 10.82 -16.75 2.65
N LEU A 69 11.10 -15.46 2.52
CA LEU A 69 12.38 -14.94 2.04
C LEU A 69 13.09 -14.19 3.18
N PRO A 70 14.42 -14.35 3.35
CA PRO A 70 15.15 -13.86 4.51
C PRO A 70 15.31 -12.32 4.60
N ARG A 71 14.71 -11.55 3.69
CA ARG A 71 14.82 -10.07 3.62
C ARG A 71 13.52 -9.38 3.25
N VAL A 72 12.43 -10.14 3.21
CA VAL A 72 11.10 -9.67 2.86
C VAL A 72 10.17 -10.19 3.92
N VAL A 73 9.49 -9.28 4.62
CA VAL A 73 8.44 -9.70 5.55
C VAL A 73 7.11 -9.62 4.83
N GLU A 74 6.38 -10.73 4.81
CA GLU A 74 5.08 -10.81 4.18
C GLU A 74 4.00 -11.09 5.21
N LEU A 75 3.10 -10.14 5.39
CA LEU A 75 1.98 -10.25 6.30
C LEU A 75 0.68 -10.44 5.52
N MET A 76 -0.19 -11.32 6.00
CA MET A 76 -1.53 -11.55 5.47
C MET A 76 -2.56 -11.08 6.49
N HIS A 77 -3.42 -10.13 6.10
CA HIS A 77 -4.56 -9.71 6.90
C HIS A 77 -5.64 -10.80 6.89
N ARG A 78 -6.42 -10.91 7.96
CA ARG A 78 -7.55 -11.86 8.04
C ARG A 78 -8.57 -11.76 6.90
N ASP A 79 -8.72 -10.58 6.30
CA ASP A 79 -9.61 -10.33 5.17
C ASP A 79 -8.96 -10.62 3.80
N GLY A 80 -7.74 -11.20 3.80
CA GLY A 80 -7.01 -11.61 2.59
C GLY A 80 -6.18 -10.50 1.93
N HIS A 81 -5.98 -9.36 2.58
CA HIS A 81 -5.05 -8.32 2.13
C HIS A 81 -3.61 -8.73 2.45
N ARG A 82 -2.64 -8.24 1.67
CA ARG A 82 -1.23 -8.57 1.89
C ARG A 82 -0.42 -7.31 2.10
N LEU A 83 0.55 -7.38 2.99
CA LEU A 83 1.49 -6.32 3.26
C LEU A 83 2.90 -6.88 3.13
N VAL A 84 3.71 -6.29 2.27
CA VAL A 84 5.07 -6.71 1.98
C VAL A 84 6.02 -5.63 2.46
N ILE A 85 6.78 -5.92 3.50
CA ILE A 85 7.78 -5.01 4.06
C ILE A 85 9.12 -5.34 3.43
N LEU A 86 9.81 -4.30 2.97
CA LEU A 86 11.18 -4.35 2.46
C LEU A 86 12.07 -3.51 3.38
N PRO A 87 12.50 -4.04 4.55
CA PRO A 87 13.15 -3.28 5.62
C PRO A 87 14.32 -2.43 5.14
N PHE A 88 15.17 -3.01 4.28
CA PHE A 88 16.36 -2.35 3.73
C PHE A 88 16.08 -1.09 2.92
N SER A 89 14.87 -0.96 2.37
CA SER A 89 14.51 0.16 1.48
C SER A 89 13.54 1.15 2.11
N GLY A 90 13.05 0.89 3.33
CA GLY A 90 12.00 1.72 3.93
C GLY A 90 10.63 1.58 3.28
N ARG A 91 10.45 0.59 2.39
CA ARG A 91 9.24 0.44 1.58
C ARG A 91 8.33 -0.61 2.16
N VAL A 92 7.04 -0.32 2.11
CA VAL A 92 5.97 -1.26 2.39
C VAL A 92 5.05 -1.29 1.16
N VAL A 93 4.69 -2.46 0.68
CA VAL A 93 3.71 -2.62 -0.41
C VAL A 93 2.45 -3.25 0.16
N LEU A 94 1.36 -2.50 0.10
CA LEU A 94 0.03 -2.95 0.48
C LEU A 94 -0.69 -3.49 -0.75
N GLN A 95 -1.27 -4.67 -0.65
CA GLN A 95 -2.06 -5.31 -1.70
C GLN A 95 -3.47 -5.61 -1.18
N VAL A 96 -4.48 -4.99 -1.79
CA VAL A 96 -5.89 -5.23 -1.43
C VAL A 96 -6.38 -6.50 -2.12
N SER A 97 -6.98 -7.42 -1.37
CA SER A 97 -7.65 -8.62 -1.87
C SER A 97 -8.58 -8.36 -3.06
N TYR A 98 -8.59 -9.30 -4.02
CA TYR A 98 -9.55 -9.32 -5.13
C TYR A 98 -11.01 -9.51 -4.67
N ALA A 99 -11.23 -10.04 -3.46
CA ALA A 99 -12.56 -10.20 -2.88
C ALA A 99 -13.26 -8.85 -2.63
N VAL A 100 -12.50 -7.77 -2.51
CA VAL A 100 -13.06 -6.41 -2.43
C VAL A 100 -13.49 -5.96 -3.82
N ALA A 101 -14.75 -5.50 -3.93
CA ALA A 101 -15.29 -4.95 -5.16
C ALA A 101 -14.42 -3.81 -5.69
N ALA A 102 -14.20 -3.73 -7.01
CA ALA A 102 -13.22 -2.83 -7.61
C ALA A 102 -13.38 -1.36 -7.18
N LEU A 103 -14.63 -0.87 -7.09
CA LEU A 103 -14.95 0.50 -6.67
C LEU A 103 -14.61 0.79 -5.20
N GLN A 104 -14.53 -0.23 -4.35
CA GLN A 104 -14.25 -0.10 -2.92
C GLN A 104 -12.77 -0.25 -2.57
N ARG A 105 -11.93 -0.71 -3.50
CA ARG A 105 -10.51 -0.98 -3.24
C ARG A 105 -9.71 0.25 -2.82
N PRO A 106 -9.90 1.46 -3.40
CA PRO A 106 -9.19 2.65 -2.95
C PRO A 106 -9.48 2.98 -1.48
N ALA A 107 -10.75 3.01 -1.07
CA ALA A 107 -11.13 3.26 0.31
C ALA A 107 -10.60 2.18 1.27
N CYS A 108 -10.60 0.92 0.82
CA CYS A 108 -10.01 -0.18 1.58
C CYS A 108 -8.49 -0.01 1.77
N ALA A 109 -7.78 0.39 0.71
CA ALA A 109 -6.34 0.66 0.77
C ALA A 109 -6.03 1.81 1.73
N THR A 110 -6.79 2.92 1.68
CA THR A 110 -6.64 4.05 2.60
C THR A 110 -6.79 3.60 4.05
N ARG A 111 -7.87 2.87 4.38
CA ARG A 111 -8.09 2.37 5.75
C ARG A 111 -6.95 1.48 6.26
N LEU A 112 -6.42 0.60 5.41
CA LEU A 112 -5.29 -0.26 5.77
C LEU A 112 -3.99 0.53 5.93
N ALA A 113 -3.80 1.59 5.14
CA ALA A 113 -2.66 2.48 5.29
C ALA A 113 -2.75 3.35 6.55
N GLU A 114 -3.95 3.80 6.93
CA GLU A 114 -4.19 4.51 8.20
C GLU A 114 -3.90 3.60 9.41
N GLU A 115 -4.29 2.33 9.36
CA GLU A 115 -3.94 1.33 10.38
C GLU A 115 -2.43 1.16 10.51
N LEU A 116 -1.72 1.07 9.38
CA LEU A 116 -0.26 1.00 9.34
C LEU A 116 0.38 2.27 9.91
N ALA A 117 -0.09 3.46 9.53
CA ALA A 117 0.42 4.73 10.00
C ALA A 117 0.23 4.91 11.51
N THR A 118 -0.94 4.56 12.03
CA THR A 118 -1.24 4.58 13.47
C THR A 118 -0.27 3.67 14.24
N THR A 119 -0.01 2.48 13.70
CA THR A 119 0.94 1.53 14.29
C THR A 119 2.36 2.10 14.29
N LEU A 120 2.79 2.71 13.19
CA LEU A 120 4.10 3.34 13.07
C LEU A 120 4.28 4.53 14.03
N ALA A 121 3.26 5.37 14.19
CA ALA A 121 3.27 6.49 15.11
C ALA A 121 3.45 6.02 16.57
N GLY A 122 2.78 4.94 16.96
CA GLY A 122 2.93 4.33 18.30
C GLY A 122 4.30 3.69 18.57
N LEU A 123 5.10 3.45 17.52
CA LEU A 123 6.43 2.86 17.61
C LEU A 123 7.56 3.87 17.46
N THR A 124 7.27 5.08 17.01
CA THR A 124 8.26 6.14 16.89
C THR A 124 8.42 6.80 18.27
N PRO A 125 9.61 6.78 18.89
CA PRO A 125 9.83 7.52 20.12
C PRO A 125 9.57 9.02 19.87
N PRO A 126 9.03 9.78 20.84
CA PRO A 126 8.90 11.22 20.69
C PRO A 126 10.28 11.81 20.37
N PRO A 127 10.34 12.89 19.57
CA PRO A 127 11.61 13.57 19.31
C PRO A 127 12.25 13.90 20.67
N PRO A 128 13.59 13.75 20.82
CA PRO A 128 14.24 14.10 22.07
C PRO A 128 13.91 15.57 22.36
N ASP A 129 13.35 15.86 23.54
CA ASP A 129 13.10 17.21 24.00
C ASP A 129 14.40 18.00 23.83
N GLY A 130 14.41 18.94 22.88
CA GLY A 130 15.57 19.77 22.58
C GLY A 130 15.97 20.54 23.84
N ARG A 131 16.99 20.05 24.54
CA ARG A 131 17.71 20.76 25.60
C ARG A 131 19.06 21.20 25.08
#